data_AF-A0A9W9S2E8-F1
#
_entry.id   AF-A0A9W9S2E8-F1
#
_cell.length_a   1.000
_cell.length_b   1.000
_cell.length_c   1.000
_cell.angle_alpha   90.00
_cell.angle_beta   90.00
_cell.angle_gamma   90.00
#
_symmetry.space_group_name_H-M   'P 1'
#
loop_
_entity.id
_entity.type
_entity.pdbx_description
1 polymer ?
#
loop_
_entity_poly.entity_id
_entity_poly.type
_entity_poly.pdbx_seq_one_letter_code
_entity_poly.pdbx_strand_id
1 'polypeptide(L)'
;MDLDIACGLFDELGVETEEWTHRPAQTVNQTDMLAPQESAARYKTQGYAQELKDEIVPYVRAKLDADNLGECLIAKSKTREGKLDLGSIVSGEYKTIVLGALLMRVGAKINDEDRRLLRGLVSKVVCIPGIAWPLGDGGFRSPGKAQFLAALDAYEPGKPRDFQELSCFQCGKIESEIGNKPLQFTKCKRAWYCNKVS
;
A
#
# COMPACT_ATOMS: atom_id res chain seq x y z
N MET A 1 -5.53 -6.38 8.27
CA MET A 1 -4.94 -5.19 8.92
C MET A 1 -4.78 -4.06 7.92
N ASP A 2 -3.87 -4.14 6.94
CA ASP A 2 -3.64 -3.04 5.97
C ASP A 2 -4.87 -2.68 5.15
N LEU A 3 -5.63 -3.71 4.77
CA LEU A 3 -6.88 -3.51 4.06
C LEU A 3 -7.98 -2.90 4.93
N ASP A 4 -8.07 -3.28 6.21
CA ASP A 4 -9.02 -2.69 7.16
C ASP A 4 -8.70 -1.21 7.39
N ILE A 5 -7.40 -0.88 7.48
CA ILE A 5 -6.93 0.51 7.49
C ILE A 5 -7.36 1.19 6.19
N ALA A 6 -7.06 0.63 5.02
CA ALA A 6 -7.41 1.23 3.74
C ALA A 6 -8.92 1.49 3.56
N CYS A 7 -9.77 0.62 4.12
CA CYS A 7 -11.22 0.79 4.12
C CYS A 7 -11.68 1.96 5.00
N GLY A 8 -11.15 2.09 6.22
CA GLY A 8 -11.58 3.12 7.17
C GLY A 8 -10.85 4.46 7.06
N LEU A 9 -9.68 4.49 6.43
CA LEU A 9 -8.76 5.64 6.48
C LEU A 9 -9.36 6.94 5.91
N PHE A 10 -10.16 6.83 4.85
CA PHE A 10 -10.76 8.01 4.21
C PHE A 10 -11.83 8.64 5.10
N ASP A 11 -12.74 7.82 5.64
CA ASP A 11 -13.77 8.27 6.57
C ASP A 11 -13.13 8.81 7.86
N GLU A 12 -12.11 8.12 8.38
CA GLU A 12 -11.32 8.60 9.52
C GLU A 12 -10.76 10.00 9.27
N LEU A 13 -10.28 10.29 8.05
CA LEU A 13 -9.72 11.59 7.66
C LEU A 13 -10.79 12.61 7.22
N GLY A 14 -12.07 12.27 7.40
CA GLY A 14 -13.22 13.12 7.12
C GLY A 14 -13.48 13.30 5.63
N VAL A 15 -13.30 12.24 4.84
CA VAL A 15 -13.67 12.18 3.42
C VAL A 15 -14.71 11.11 3.24
N GLU A 16 -15.95 11.53 2.97
CA GLU A 16 -17.05 10.62 2.66
C GLU A 16 -16.86 10.04 1.25
N THR A 17 -16.65 8.72 1.18
CA THR A 17 -16.46 7.99 -0.09
C THR A 17 -17.67 7.17 -0.51
N GLU A 18 -18.80 7.30 0.20
CA GLU A 18 -20.00 6.49 -0.05
C GLU A 18 -20.61 6.75 -1.43
N GLU A 19 -20.61 8.01 -1.86
CA GLU A 19 -21.11 8.46 -3.16
C GLU A 19 -20.10 8.23 -4.31
N TRP A 20 -18.91 7.68 -4.02
CA TRP A 20 -17.94 7.39 -5.06
C TRP A 20 -18.33 6.10 -5.78
N THR A 21 -18.33 6.15 -7.11
CA THR A 21 -18.55 4.98 -7.98
C THR A 21 -17.55 3.86 -7.66
N HIS A 22 -16.30 4.23 -7.39
CA HIS A 22 -15.28 3.32 -6.93
C HIS A 22 -14.56 3.87 -5.70
N ARG A 23 -14.44 3.05 -4.66
CA ARG A 23 -13.75 3.38 -3.41
C ARG A 23 -12.26 3.06 -3.49
N PRO A 24 -11.38 3.82 -2.80
CA PRO A 24 -9.95 3.56 -2.75
C PRO A 24 -9.58 2.14 -2.32
N ALA A 25 -10.33 1.55 -1.39
CA ALA A 25 -10.11 0.17 -0.94
C ALA A 25 -10.26 -0.89 -2.04
N GLN A 26 -11.02 -0.62 -3.12
CA GLN A 26 -11.14 -1.52 -4.27
C GLN A 26 -9.84 -1.61 -5.08
N THR A 27 -8.89 -0.70 -4.86
CA THR A 27 -7.59 -0.72 -5.53
C THR A 27 -6.58 -1.63 -4.83
N VAL A 28 -6.89 -2.08 -3.61
CA VAL A 28 -6.10 -3.02 -2.82
C VAL A 28 -6.54 -4.44 -3.14
N ASN A 29 -5.66 -5.44 -2.92
CA ASN A 29 -5.97 -6.84 -3.21
C ASN A 29 -7.24 -7.33 -2.50
N GLN A 30 -8.35 -7.40 -3.22
CA GLN A 30 -9.63 -7.82 -2.66
C GLN A 30 -9.74 -9.35 -2.51
N THR A 31 -8.80 -10.14 -3.06
CA THR A 31 -8.83 -11.61 -2.93
C THR A 31 -8.44 -12.09 -1.53
N ASP A 32 -7.78 -11.25 -0.73
CA ASP A 32 -7.36 -11.56 0.64
C ASP A 32 -8.45 -11.21 1.68
N MET A 33 -9.61 -10.74 1.21
CA MET A 33 -10.74 -10.43 2.08
C MET A 33 -11.38 -11.71 2.64
N LEU A 34 -11.98 -11.59 3.84
CA LEU A 34 -13.08 -12.45 4.29
C LEU A 34 -14.36 -12.23 3.47
N ALA A 35 -14.21 -11.85 2.20
CA ALA A 35 -15.32 -11.61 1.30
C ALA A 35 -16.05 -12.93 1.05
N PRO A 36 -17.37 -12.87 0.78
CA PRO A 36 -18.11 -14.03 0.32
C PRO A 36 -17.37 -14.71 -0.84
N GLN A 37 -17.44 -16.05 -0.92
CA GLN A 37 -16.69 -16.84 -1.90
C GLN A 37 -16.91 -16.35 -3.34
N GLU A 38 -18.11 -15.89 -3.66
CA GLU A 38 -18.48 -15.33 -4.97
C GLU A 38 -17.69 -14.06 -5.31
N SER A 39 -17.51 -13.15 -4.34
CA SER A 39 -16.71 -11.94 -4.52
C SER A 39 -15.23 -12.29 -4.69
N ALA A 40 -14.72 -13.21 -3.85
CA ALA A 40 -13.33 -13.68 -3.98
C ALA A 40 -13.07 -14.36 -5.33
N ALA A 41 -14.06 -15.09 -5.88
CA ALA A 41 -13.98 -15.67 -7.21
C ALA A 41 -13.96 -14.60 -8.31
N ARG A 42 -14.82 -13.56 -8.21
CA ARG A 42 -14.83 -12.42 -9.13
C ARG A 42 -13.47 -11.73 -9.20
N TYR A 43 -12.85 -11.44 -8.06
CA TYR A 43 -11.58 -10.72 -7.98
C TYR A 43 -10.41 -11.47 -8.64
N LYS A 44 -10.55 -12.78 -8.84
CA LYS A 44 -9.54 -13.61 -9.53
C LYS A 44 -9.73 -13.65 -11.04
N THR A 45 -10.79 -13.05 -11.58
CA THR A 45 -11.09 -13.10 -13.01
C THR A 45 -10.23 -12.09 -13.80
N GLN A 46 -9.91 -12.44 -15.04
CA GLN A 46 -9.26 -11.51 -15.97
C GLN A 46 -10.12 -10.27 -16.26
N GLY A 47 -11.45 -10.44 -16.30
CA GLY A 47 -12.39 -9.34 -16.49
C GLY A 47 -12.27 -8.30 -15.37
N TYR A 48 -12.21 -8.74 -14.11
CA TYR A 48 -11.99 -7.83 -12.98
C TYR A 48 -10.60 -7.20 -13.00
N ALA A 49 -9.55 -7.95 -13.38
CA ALA A 49 -8.21 -7.37 -13.52
C ALA A 49 -8.17 -6.23 -14.55
N GLN A 50 -8.96 -6.36 -15.63
CA GLN A 50 -9.11 -5.33 -16.64
C GLN A 50 -9.95 -4.14 -16.13
N GLU A 51 -11.10 -4.38 -15.52
CA GLU A 51 -11.93 -3.36 -14.84
C GLU A 51 -11.10 -2.55 -13.83
N LEU A 52 -10.29 -3.24 -13.02
CA LEU A 52 -9.41 -2.61 -12.04
C LEU A 52 -8.41 -1.66 -12.69
N LYS A 53 -7.79 -2.08 -13.79
CA LYS A 53 -6.77 -1.32 -14.51
C LYS A 53 -7.35 -0.15 -15.31
N ASP A 54 -8.45 -0.38 -16.00
CA ASP A 54 -8.96 0.52 -17.03
C ASP A 54 -10.05 1.47 -16.50
N GLU A 55 -10.73 1.11 -15.41
CA GLU A 55 -11.85 1.89 -14.85
C GLU A 55 -11.59 2.34 -13.40
N ILE A 56 -11.37 1.39 -12.49
CA ILE A 56 -11.31 1.66 -11.04
C ILE A 56 -10.09 2.52 -10.67
N VAL A 57 -8.88 2.11 -11.08
CA VAL A 57 -7.65 2.84 -10.76
C VAL A 57 -7.66 4.26 -11.34
N PRO A 58 -8.00 4.48 -12.63
CA PRO A 58 -8.11 5.82 -13.19
C PRO A 58 -9.16 6.70 -12.48
N TYR A 59 -10.32 6.15 -12.13
CA TYR A 59 -11.36 6.87 -11.41
C TYR A 59 -10.87 7.37 -10.05
N VAL A 60 -10.32 6.46 -9.25
CA VAL A 60 -9.85 6.78 -7.89
C VAL A 60 -8.69 7.78 -7.94
N ARG A 61 -7.76 7.62 -8.89
CA ARG A 61 -6.70 8.61 -9.12
C ARG A 61 -7.27 9.99 -9.41
N ALA A 62 -8.23 10.10 -10.33
CA ALA A 62 -8.80 11.39 -10.70
C ALA A 62 -9.46 12.09 -9.50
N LYS A 63 -10.14 11.34 -8.63
CA LYS A 63 -10.72 11.87 -7.38
C LYS A 63 -9.66 12.36 -6.40
N LEU A 64 -8.54 11.65 -6.26
CA LEU A 64 -7.44 12.02 -5.37
C LEU A 64 -6.63 13.20 -5.90
N ASP A 65 -6.50 13.32 -7.23
CA ASP A 65 -5.81 14.43 -7.88
C ASP A 65 -6.67 15.70 -7.93
N ALA A 66 -8.01 15.57 -7.92
CA ALA A 66 -8.94 16.69 -7.88
C ALA A 66 -8.76 17.50 -6.58
N ASP A 67 -8.66 18.82 -6.74
CA ASP A 67 -8.48 19.79 -5.65
C ASP A 67 -7.34 19.44 -4.67
N ASN A 68 -6.34 18.69 -5.15
CA ASN A 68 -5.22 18.17 -4.36
C ASN A 68 -5.68 17.38 -3.12
N LEU A 69 -6.76 16.59 -3.24
CA LEU A 69 -7.31 15.80 -2.15
C LEU A 69 -6.26 14.85 -1.53
N GLY A 70 -5.43 14.19 -2.34
CA GLY A 70 -4.37 13.32 -1.86
C GLY A 70 -3.36 14.01 -0.94
N GLU A 71 -2.93 15.22 -1.30
CA GLU A 71 -2.04 16.06 -0.47
C GLU A 71 -2.74 16.50 0.82
N CYS A 72 -3.99 16.93 0.72
CA CYS A 72 -4.80 17.28 1.89
C CYS A 72 -4.94 16.10 2.87
N LEU A 73 -5.11 14.88 2.34
CA LEU A 73 -5.19 13.67 3.15
C LEU A 73 -3.87 13.37 3.86
N ILE A 74 -2.71 13.51 3.20
CA ILE A 74 -1.40 13.34 3.86
C ILE A 74 -1.23 14.39 4.97
N ALA A 75 -1.53 15.65 4.68
CA ALA A 75 -1.43 16.73 5.67
C ALA A 75 -2.32 16.46 6.90
N LYS A 76 -3.56 16.01 6.69
CA LYS A 76 -4.46 15.60 7.78
C LYS A 76 -3.91 14.41 8.56
N SER A 77 -3.43 13.38 7.87
CA SER A 77 -2.89 12.17 8.49
C SER A 77 -1.68 12.48 9.36
N LYS A 78 -0.79 13.37 8.90
CA LYS A 78 0.36 13.89 9.66
C LYS A 78 -0.02 14.49 11.01
N THR A 79 -1.15 15.20 11.10
CA THR A 79 -1.62 15.76 12.40
C THR A 79 -2.00 14.71 13.44
N ARG A 80 -2.06 13.44 13.05
CA ARG A 80 -2.40 12.30 13.91
C ARG A 80 -1.20 11.45 14.30
N GLU A 81 -0.01 11.72 13.74
CA GLU A 81 1.24 11.08 14.15
C GLU A 81 1.54 11.34 15.64
N GLY A 82 2.17 10.37 16.33
CA GLY A 82 2.52 10.48 17.75
C GLY A 82 1.36 10.55 18.75
N LYS A 83 0.09 10.54 18.31
CA LYS A 83 -1.07 10.49 19.20
C LYS A 83 -1.33 9.06 19.64
N LEU A 84 -1.38 8.85 20.96
CA LEU A 84 -1.84 7.60 21.57
C LEU A 84 -3.32 7.42 21.27
N ASP A 85 -3.63 6.52 20.34
CA ASP A 85 -4.99 6.06 20.10
C ASP A 85 -5.19 4.72 20.82
N LEU A 86 -5.78 4.77 22.02
CA LEU A 86 -6.08 3.58 22.84
C LEU A 86 -7.09 2.62 22.17
N GLY A 87 -7.79 3.06 21.12
CA GLY A 87 -8.71 2.25 20.33
C GLY A 87 -8.12 1.69 19.04
N SER A 88 -6.92 2.12 18.64
CA SER A 88 -6.25 1.65 17.42
C SER A 88 -5.02 0.81 17.73
N ILE A 89 -4.98 -0.40 17.17
CA ILE A 89 -3.84 -1.32 17.27
C ILE A 89 -2.64 -0.81 16.42
N VAL A 90 -2.81 0.30 15.71
CA VAL A 90 -1.94 0.75 14.64
C VAL A 90 -1.54 2.22 14.84
N SER A 91 -0.26 2.53 14.67
CA SER A 91 0.25 3.89 14.83
C SER A 91 -0.19 4.83 13.69
N GLY A 92 -0.30 6.14 13.98
CA GLY A 92 -0.64 7.15 12.98
C GLY A 92 0.39 7.24 11.85
N GLU A 93 1.66 6.97 12.14
CA GLU A 93 2.73 6.86 11.15
C GLU A 93 2.45 5.73 10.17
N TYR A 94 2.00 4.56 10.65
CA TYR A 94 1.67 3.46 9.76
C TYR A 94 0.46 3.76 8.90
N LYS A 95 -0.59 4.38 9.45
CA LYS A 95 -1.75 4.84 8.66
C LYS A 95 -1.32 5.80 7.54
N THR A 96 -0.38 6.69 7.82
CA THR A 96 0.18 7.62 6.81
C THR A 96 0.99 6.87 5.73
N ILE A 97 1.74 5.83 6.11
CA ILE A 97 2.42 4.94 5.15
C ILE A 97 1.41 4.22 4.25
N VAL A 98 0.34 3.66 4.82
CA VAL A 98 -0.74 3.01 4.06
C VAL A 98 -1.40 4.00 3.10
N LEU A 99 -1.65 5.25 3.53
CA LEU A 99 -2.14 6.29 2.63
C LEU A 99 -1.19 6.52 1.45
N GLY A 100 0.11 6.67 1.72
CA GLY A 100 1.12 6.81 0.67
C GLY A 100 1.14 5.63 -0.29
N ALA A 101 0.96 4.40 0.21
CA ALA A 101 0.87 3.20 -0.62
C ALA A 101 -0.37 3.23 -1.51
N LEU A 102 -1.53 3.69 -1.00
CA LEU A 102 -2.76 3.85 -1.79
C LEU A 102 -2.60 4.90 -2.89
N LEU A 103 -1.97 6.04 -2.59
CA LEU A 103 -1.68 7.07 -3.59
C LEU A 103 -0.77 6.54 -4.70
N MET A 104 0.31 5.83 -4.33
CA MET A 104 1.18 5.17 -5.31
C MET A 104 0.45 4.08 -6.09
N ARG A 105 -0.43 3.31 -5.45
CA ARG A 105 -1.21 2.22 -6.06
C ARG A 105 -2.07 2.69 -7.22
N VAL A 106 -2.57 3.92 -7.15
CA VAL A 106 -3.37 4.53 -8.21
C VAL A 106 -2.61 5.54 -9.07
N GLY A 107 -1.37 5.86 -8.71
CA GLY A 107 -0.55 6.86 -9.41
C GLY A 107 -1.01 8.30 -9.17
N ALA A 108 -1.61 8.60 -8.01
CA ALA A 108 -2.03 9.96 -7.64
C ALA A 108 -0.84 10.87 -7.31
N LYS A 109 -0.96 12.18 -7.50
CA LYS A 109 0.14 13.12 -7.25
C LYS A 109 0.61 13.04 -5.79
N ILE A 110 1.93 12.95 -5.61
CA ILE A 110 2.60 13.07 -4.31
C ILE A 110 3.75 14.05 -4.51
N ASN A 111 3.73 15.16 -3.79
CA ASN A 111 4.78 16.19 -3.89
C ASN A 111 6.08 15.73 -3.19
N ASP A 112 7.17 16.47 -3.40
CA ASP A 112 8.49 16.11 -2.88
C ASP A 112 8.61 16.18 -1.37
N GLU A 113 7.83 17.02 -0.71
CA GLU A 113 7.79 17.12 0.74
C GLU A 113 7.13 15.89 1.35
N ASP A 114 6.00 15.49 0.80
CA ASP A 114 5.26 14.30 1.21
C ASP A 114 6.05 13.02 0.93
N ARG A 115 6.76 12.94 -0.21
CA ARG A 115 7.69 11.81 -0.48
C ARG A 115 8.78 11.71 0.59
N ARG A 116 9.38 12.84 0.99
CA ARG A 116 10.39 12.87 2.06
C ARG A 116 9.80 12.51 3.42
N LEU A 117 8.60 12.99 3.72
CA LEU A 117 7.85 12.64 4.92
C LEU A 117 7.62 11.13 4.98
N LEU A 118 7.00 10.56 3.95
CA LEU A 118 6.69 9.13 3.87
C LEU A 118 7.94 8.29 4.09
N ARG A 119 9.07 8.63 3.46
CA ARG A 119 10.36 7.98 3.66
C ARG A 119 10.84 8.04 5.11
N GLY A 120 10.71 9.20 5.76
CA GLY A 120 11.07 9.39 7.16
C GLY A 120 10.24 8.52 8.10
N LEU A 121 8.94 8.35 7.84
CA LEU A 121 8.03 7.55 8.66
C LEU A 121 8.40 6.07 8.71
N VAL A 122 8.89 5.52 7.60
CA VAL A 122 9.33 4.11 7.51
C VAL A 122 10.37 3.76 8.59
N SER A 123 11.22 4.72 8.99
CA SER A 123 12.21 4.53 10.05
C SER A 123 11.62 4.52 11.46
N LYS A 124 10.45 5.16 11.65
CA LYS A 124 9.77 5.32 12.95
C LYS A 124 8.85 4.15 13.27
N VAL A 125 8.34 3.45 12.25
CA VAL A 125 7.54 2.24 12.46
C VAL A 125 8.46 1.08 12.84
N VAL A 126 8.31 0.58 14.06
CA VAL A 126 9.10 -0.53 14.58
C VAL A 126 8.68 -1.82 13.90
N CYS A 127 9.62 -2.45 13.19
CA CYS A 127 9.47 -3.78 12.60
C CYS A 127 10.36 -4.73 13.41
N ILE A 128 9.80 -5.68 14.16
CA ILE A 128 10.60 -6.71 14.85
C ILE A 128 10.72 -7.93 13.93
N PRO A 129 11.91 -8.26 13.38
CA PRO A 129 12.07 -9.44 12.54
C PRO A 129 11.96 -10.73 13.37
N GLY A 130 11.21 -11.72 12.88
CA GLY A 130 11.21 -13.09 13.41
C GLY A 130 10.02 -13.46 14.29
N ILE A 131 9.91 -12.89 15.49
CA ILE A 131 8.84 -13.20 16.45
C ILE A 131 8.13 -11.89 16.78
N ALA A 132 6.90 -11.74 16.34
CA ALA A 132 6.06 -10.64 16.75
C ALA A 132 4.96 -11.17 17.66
N TRP A 133 4.94 -10.69 18.90
CA TRP A 133 3.77 -10.84 19.76
C TRP A 133 2.60 -10.15 19.03
N PRO A 134 1.41 -10.79 18.88
CA PRO A 134 0.29 -10.24 18.12
C PRO A 134 -0.12 -8.80 18.46
N LEU A 135 0.30 -8.29 19.63
CA LEU A 135 -0.03 -6.96 20.16
C LEU A 135 1.02 -5.87 19.83
N GLY A 136 2.15 -6.22 19.20
CA GLY A 136 3.22 -5.27 18.84
C GLY A 136 3.64 -5.31 17.35
N ASP A 137 2.96 -6.12 16.53
CA ASP A 137 3.19 -6.19 15.08
C ASP A 137 2.31 -5.15 14.39
N GLY A 138 2.86 -3.97 14.10
CA GLY A 138 2.17 -2.91 13.37
C GLY A 138 1.91 -3.22 11.88
N GLY A 139 1.87 -4.49 11.47
CA GLY A 139 1.62 -4.96 10.10
C GLY A 139 2.77 -4.76 9.10
N PHE A 140 3.61 -3.74 9.32
CA PHE A 140 4.71 -3.38 8.42
C PHE A 140 5.94 -4.27 8.61
N ARG A 141 5.92 -5.49 8.06
CA ARG A 141 7.07 -6.40 8.16
C ARG A 141 8.21 -5.97 7.24
N SER A 142 9.43 -6.40 7.55
CA SER A 142 10.66 -6.00 6.81
C SER A 142 10.54 -6.09 5.28
N PRO A 143 9.89 -7.11 4.68
CA PRO A 143 9.70 -7.17 3.23
C PRO A 143 8.73 -6.09 2.70
N GLY A 144 7.63 -5.82 3.40
CA GLY A 144 6.68 -4.76 3.05
C GLY A 144 7.32 -3.37 3.16
N LYS A 145 8.18 -3.17 4.16
CA LYS A 145 9.03 -1.97 4.29
C LYS A 145 9.96 -1.79 3.11
N ALA A 146 10.67 -2.84 2.70
CA ALA A 146 11.54 -2.78 1.54
C ALA A 146 10.74 -2.48 0.26
N GLN A 147 9.61 -3.15 0.07
CA GLN A 147 8.72 -2.95 -1.10
C GLN A 147 8.17 -1.52 -1.17
N PHE A 148 7.71 -0.97 -0.04
CA PHE A 148 7.23 0.40 0.03
C PHE A 148 8.33 1.42 -0.31
N LEU A 149 9.53 1.25 0.25
CA LEU A 149 10.66 2.13 -0.05
C LEU A 149 11.07 2.06 -1.52
N ALA A 150 11.15 0.85 -2.09
CA ALA A 150 11.44 0.68 -3.52
C ALA A 150 10.37 1.35 -4.41
N ALA A 151 9.09 1.16 -4.07
CA ALA A 151 7.98 1.80 -4.75
C ALA A 151 8.06 3.33 -4.68
N LEU A 152 8.39 3.88 -3.50
CA LEU A 152 8.52 5.32 -3.29
C LEU A 152 9.72 5.91 -4.07
N ASP A 153 10.79 5.15 -4.22
CA ASP A 153 12.01 5.55 -4.93
C ASP A 153 11.83 5.58 -6.45
N ALA A 154 11.10 4.60 -6.97
CA ALA A 154 10.74 4.54 -8.38
C ALA A 154 9.45 5.32 -8.70
N TYR A 155 8.89 6.06 -7.73
CA TYR A 155 7.58 6.65 -7.89
C TYR A 155 7.57 7.80 -8.90
N GLU A 156 6.70 7.67 -9.90
CA GLU A 156 6.40 8.69 -10.89
C GLU A 156 4.90 8.99 -10.88
N PRO A 157 4.48 10.26 -10.72
CA PRO A 157 3.08 10.65 -10.78
C PRO A 157 2.42 10.15 -12.07
N GLY A 158 1.28 9.51 -11.90
CA GLY A 158 0.49 8.95 -12.99
C GLY A 158 0.92 7.58 -13.50
N LYS A 159 1.95 6.97 -12.90
CA LYS A 159 2.25 5.55 -13.08
C LYS A 159 1.82 4.78 -11.83
N PRO A 160 0.69 4.06 -11.87
CA PRO A 160 0.23 3.23 -10.75
C PRO A 160 1.27 2.17 -10.39
N ARG A 161 1.53 1.99 -9.10
CA ARG A 161 2.37 0.89 -8.58
C ARG A 161 1.52 -0.35 -8.33
N ASP A 162 1.90 -1.49 -8.91
CA ASP A 162 1.35 -2.78 -8.49
C ASP A 162 2.15 -3.33 -7.30
N PHE A 163 1.51 -3.41 -6.14
CA PHE A 163 2.10 -4.01 -4.93
C PHE A 163 1.95 -5.55 -4.89
N GLN A 164 1.24 -6.15 -5.85
CA GLN A 164 1.14 -7.60 -6.00
C GLN A 164 2.23 -8.18 -6.89
N GLU A 165 2.92 -7.33 -7.66
CA GLU A 165 4.03 -7.77 -8.48
C GLU A 165 5.13 -8.39 -7.61
N LEU A 166 5.74 -9.47 -8.10
CA LEU A 166 6.83 -10.14 -7.41
C LEU A 166 7.96 -9.14 -7.16
N SER A 167 8.29 -8.96 -5.88
CA SER A 167 9.36 -8.08 -5.43
C SER A 167 10.44 -8.86 -4.69
N CYS A 168 11.66 -8.33 -4.73
CA CYS A 168 12.76 -8.86 -3.95
C CYS A 168 12.49 -8.69 -2.46
N PHE A 169 12.56 -9.77 -1.69
CA PHE A 169 12.29 -9.82 -0.25
C PHE A 169 13.21 -8.89 0.56
N GLN A 170 14.41 -8.60 0.05
CA GLN A 170 15.40 -7.76 0.74
C GLN A 170 15.34 -6.29 0.32
N CYS A 171 15.25 -6.00 -0.99
CA CYS A 171 15.32 -4.63 -1.49
C CYS A 171 13.99 -4.09 -2.02
N GLY A 172 12.93 -4.89 -2.05
CA GLY A 172 11.59 -4.49 -2.47
C GLY A 172 11.39 -4.25 -3.96
N LYS A 173 12.48 -4.36 -4.74
CA LYS A 173 12.43 -4.05 -6.16
C LYS A 173 11.67 -5.09 -6.97
N ILE A 174 10.95 -4.64 -7.99
CA ILE A 174 10.19 -5.47 -8.94
C ILE A 174 10.99 -5.75 -10.21
N GLU A 175 10.45 -6.57 -11.12
CA GLU A 175 11.14 -7.01 -12.34
C GLU A 175 11.59 -5.83 -13.21
N SER A 176 10.72 -4.82 -13.39
CA SER A 176 11.04 -3.62 -14.17
C SER A 176 12.20 -2.78 -13.59
N GLU A 177 12.48 -2.91 -12.29
CA GLU A 177 13.54 -2.17 -11.58
C GLU A 177 14.85 -2.98 -11.47
N ILE A 178 14.75 -4.31 -11.53
CA ILE A 178 15.88 -5.24 -11.46
C ILE A 178 16.41 -5.55 -12.86
N GLY A 179 15.54 -5.53 -13.88
CA GLY A 179 15.82 -5.98 -15.25
C GLY A 179 15.71 -7.49 -15.43
N ASN A 180 15.26 -8.23 -14.41
CA ASN A 180 14.96 -9.65 -14.48
C ASN A 180 13.91 -10.04 -13.44
N LYS A 181 13.22 -11.17 -13.69
CA LYS A 181 12.24 -11.72 -12.76
C LYS A 181 12.92 -12.19 -11.46
N PRO A 182 12.46 -11.74 -10.27
CA PRO A 182 12.97 -12.22 -9.00
C PRO A 182 12.95 -13.74 -8.88
N LEU A 183 14.04 -14.32 -8.37
CA LEU A 183 14.21 -15.77 -8.25
C LEU A 183 13.59 -16.27 -6.94
N GLN A 184 12.76 -17.31 -7.03
CA GLN A 184 12.15 -17.93 -5.86
C GLN A 184 13.19 -18.67 -5.03
N PHE A 185 13.17 -18.45 -3.72
CA PHE A 185 14.03 -19.18 -2.78
C PHE A 185 13.56 -20.63 -2.63
N THR A 186 14.45 -21.57 -2.93
CA THR A 186 14.13 -23.00 -3.09
C THR A 186 13.66 -23.67 -1.80
N LYS A 187 14.17 -23.24 -0.63
CA LYS A 187 13.84 -23.86 0.66
C LYS A 187 12.44 -23.50 1.15
N CYS A 188 12.08 -22.21 1.16
CA CYS A 188 10.80 -21.77 1.71
C CYS A 188 9.68 -21.63 0.65
N LYS A 189 10.04 -21.49 -0.63
CA LYS A 189 9.12 -21.24 -1.76
C LYS A 189 8.17 -20.04 -1.57
N ARG A 190 8.47 -19.15 -0.62
CA ARG A 190 7.65 -18.00 -0.20
C ARG A 190 8.40 -16.67 -0.23
N ALA A 191 9.67 -16.68 -0.64
CA ALA A 191 10.49 -15.48 -0.77
C ALA A 191 11.13 -15.44 -2.15
N TRP A 192 11.32 -14.24 -2.69
CA TRP A 192 11.93 -13.99 -3.99
C TRP A 192 13.09 -13.02 -3.82
N TYR A 193 14.13 -13.14 -4.64
CA TYR A 193 15.34 -12.31 -4.52
C TYR A 193 15.84 -11.84 -5.89
N CYS A 194 16.38 -10.62 -5.94
CA CYS A 194 16.94 -10.03 -7.16
C CYS A 194 18.22 -10.73 -7.65
N ASN A 195 18.92 -11.43 -6.76
CA ASN A 195 20.12 -12.20 -7.05
C ASN A 195 19.98 -13.61 -6.45
N LYS A 196 20.77 -14.57 -6.93
CA LYS A 196 20.85 -15.90 -6.30
C LYS A 196 21.27 -15.74 -4.84
N VAL A 197 20.34 -16.00 -3.92
CA VAL A 197 20.68 -16.31 -2.54
C VAL A 197 21.11 -17.78 -2.57
N SER A 198 22.42 -18.01 -2.59
CA SER A 198 23.03 -19.33 -2.40
C SER A 198 22.67 -19.92 -1.05
#